data_AF-A0A202DIS2-F1
#
_entry.id   AF-A0A202DIS2-F1
#
_cell.length_a   1.000
_cell.length_b   1.000
_cell.length_c   1.000
_cell.angle_alpha   90.00
_cell.angle_beta   90.00
_cell.angle_gamma   90.00
#
_symmetry.space_group_name_H-M   'P 1'
#
loop_
_entity.id
_entity.type
_entity.pdbx_description
1 polymer ?
#
loop_
_entity_poly.entity_id
_entity_poly.type
_entity_poly.pdbx_seq_one_letter_code
_entity_poly.pdbx_strand_id
1 'polypeptide(L)'
;MFTSAFAWAISIVGAVLPWKTAITGLNGLGAGHIPSDPMLNYWLRMTAGAYTGIGIFFLVLAINPRRFSNVIGLAGLLLVFEGLVLLIHGLRLGLPPFPFYADTASCLLVGAGIWYLRNEARRKE
;
A
#
# COMPACT_ATOMS: atom_id res chain seq x y z
N MET A 1 -12.03 -1.74 1.47
CA MET A 1 -11.61 -1.55 0.06
C MET A 1 -11.36 -0.08 -0.26
N PHE A 2 -12.30 0.85 -0.06
CA PHE A 2 -12.03 2.29 -0.23
C PHE A 2 -10.86 2.80 0.63
N THR A 3 -10.73 2.32 1.86
CA THR A 3 -9.59 2.60 2.75
C THR A 3 -8.26 2.18 2.13
N SER A 4 -8.17 0.94 1.62
CA SER A 4 -6.98 0.45 0.88
C SER A 4 -6.74 1.29 -0.37
N ALA A 5 -7.78 1.61 -1.13
CA ALA A 5 -7.65 2.44 -2.33
C ALA A 5 -6.97 3.77 -2.01
N PHE A 6 -7.42 4.46 -0.98
CA PHE A 6 -6.83 5.73 -0.55
C PHE A 6 -5.39 5.55 -0.03
N ALA A 7 -5.16 4.57 0.86
CA ALA A 7 -3.86 4.33 1.48
C ALA A 7 -2.76 4.04 0.46
N TRP A 8 -3.09 3.35 -0.64
CA TRP A 8 -2.14 3.03 -1.71
C TRP A 8 -2.09 4.11 -2.80
N ALA A 9 -3.21 4.75 -3.13
CA ALA A 9 -3.26 5.76 -4.21
C ALA A 9 -2.49 7.05 -3.87
N ILE A 10 -2.34 7.38 -2.58
CA ILE A 10 -1.58 8.56 -2.15
C ILE A 10 -0.11 8.51 -2.60
N SER A 11 0.43 7.33 -2.90
CA SER A 11 1.78 7.16 -3.45
C SER A 11 2.00 7.90 -4.77
N ILE A 12 0.95 8.31 -5.49
CA ILE A 12 1.08 9.11 -6.72
C ILE A 12 1.88 10.39 -6.49
N VAL A 13 1.75 10.97 -5.29
CA VAL A 13 2.50 12.15 -4.86
C VAL A 13 4.01 11.90 -4.96
N GLY A 14 4.48 10.73 -4.52
CA GLY A 14 5.89 10.34 -4.62
C GLY A 14 6.38 10.12 -6.06
N ALA A 15 5.48 9.75 -6.97
CA ALA A 15 5.82 9.52 -8.37
C ALA A 15 5.98 10.83 -9.16
N VAL A 16 5.20 11.86 -8.84
CA VAL A 16 5.12 13.12 -9.61
C VAL A 16 5.91 14.28 -9.01
N LEU A 17 6.13 14.29 -7.68
CA LEU A 17 6.79 15.43 -7.03
C LEU A 17 8.24 15.62 -7.52
N PRO A 18 8.77 16.86 -7.45
CA PRO A 18 10.20 17.11 -7.59
C PRO A 18 10.99 16.28 -6.57
N TRP A 19 12.12 15.71 -7.00
CA TRP A 19 12.93 14.80 -6.19
C TRP A 19 13.30 15.40 -4.81
N LYS A 20 13.67 16.68 -4.78
CA LYS A 20 13.99 17.39 -3.53
C LYS A 20 12.83 17.36 -2.54
N THR A 21 11.61 17.63 -3.00
CA THR A 21 10.40 17.62 -2.16
C THR A 21 10.06 16.22 -1.69
N ALA A 22 10.21 15.21 -2.56
CA ALA A 22 9.98 13.81 -2.21
C ALA A 22 10.93 13.34 -1.09
N ILE A 23 12.24 13.63 -1.21
CA ILE A 23 13.21 13.33 -0.15
C ILE A 23 12.87 14.08 1.15
N THR A 24 12.49 15.36 1.09
CA THR A 24 12.09 16.10 2.30
C THR A 24 10.92 15.42 3.01
N GLY A 25 9.93 14.94 2.25
CA GLY A 25 8.82 14.15 2.79
C GLY A 25 9.29 12.84 3.44
N LEU A 26 10.10 12.05 2.73
CA LEU A 26 10.64 10.77 3.23
C LEU A 26 11.49 10.96 4.48
N ASN A 27 12.32 12.01 4.53
CA ASN A 27 13.10 12.34 5.72
C ASN A 27 12.20 12.73 6.90
N GLY A 28 11.11 13.45 6.64
CA GLY A 28 10.09 13.75 7.64
C GLY A 28 9.37 12.50 8.17
N LEU A 29 9.36 11.41 7.39
CA LEU A 29 8.86 10.09 7.79
C LEU A 29 9.93 9.21 8.45
N GLY A 30 11.12 9.73 8.73
CA GLY A 30 12.18 9.02 9.44
C GLY A 30 13.24 8.37 8.55
N ALA A 31 13.22 8.61 7.23
CA ALA A 31 14.34 8.22 6.37
C ALA A 31 15.60 9.04 6.71
N GLY A 32 16.77 8.40 6.71
CA GLY A 32 18.05 9.06 6.86
C GLY A 32 18.47 9.82 5.59
N HIS A 33 19.77 10.09 5.44
CA HIS A 33 20.27 10.70 4.22
C HIS A 33 20.01 9.81 2.99
N ILE A 34 19.20 10.28 2.04
CA ILE A 34 18.93 9.61 0.78
C ILE A 34 19.90 10.16 -0.29
N PRO A 35 20.79 9.33 -0.86
CA PRO A 35 21.74 9.80 -1.86
C PRO A 35 21.03 10.22 -3.14
N SER A 36 21.59 11.24 -3.81
CA SER A 36 21.11 11.68 -5.12
C SER A 36 21.64 10.76 -6.22
N ASP A 37 21.12 9.53 -6.25
CA ASP A 37 21.42 8.53 -7.26
C ASP A 37 20.27 8.41 -8.29
N PRO A 38 20.54 8.50 -9.61
CA PRO A 38 19.50 8.42 -10.62
C PRO A 38 18.74 7.09 -10.62
N MET A 39 19.40 5.97 -10.32
CA MET A 39 18.76 4.66 -10.30
C MET A 39 17.84 4.52 -9.09
N LEU A 40 18.27 4.99 -7.92
CA LEU A 40 17.44 5.04 -6.72
C LEU A 40 16.20 5.92 -6.94
N ASN A 41 16.36 7.10 -7.56
CA ASN A 41 15.25 7.98 -7.92
C ASN A 41 14.26 7.27 -8.85
N TYR A 42 14.76 6.60 -9.89
CA TYR A 42 13.95 5.77 -10.78
C TYR A 42 13.19 4.68 -10.02
N TRP A 43 13.86 3.91 -9.15
CA TRP A 43 13.22 2.84 -8.37
C TRP A 43 12.15 3.36 -7.41
N LEU A 44 12.40 4.44 -6.68
CA LEU A 44 11.40 5.02 -5.78
C LEU A 44 10.17 5.52 -6.55
N ARG A 45 10.35 6.14 -7.72
CA ARG A 45 9.23 6.55 -8.58
C ARG A 45 8.47 5.37 -9.16
N MET A 46 9.18 4.33 -9.59
CA MET A 46 8.59 3.09 -10.07
C MET A 46 7.73 2.43 -8.98
N THR A 47 8.26 2.31 -7.75
CA THR A 47 7.53 1.79 -6.60
C THR A 47 6.30 2.64 -6.27
N ALA A 48 6.44 3.96 -6.26
CA ALA A 48 5.32 4.89 -6.04
C ALA A 48 4.22 4.75 -7.12
N GLY A 49 4.61 4.56 -8.38
CA GLY A 49 3.69 4.29 -9.48
C GLY A 49 2.97 2.94 -9.33
N ALA A 50 3.71 1.89 -8.98
CA ALA A 50 3.13 0.56 -8.72
C ALA A 50 2.12 0.59 -7.57
N TYR A 51 2.45 1.25 -6.46
CA TYR A 51 1.57 1.44 -5.32
C TYR A 51 0.31 2.24 -5.67
N THR A 52 0.45 3.28 -6.49
CA THR A 52 -0.72 3.99 -7.04
C THR A 52 -1.62 3.06 -7.84
N GLY A 53 -1.03 2.21 -8.68
CA GLY A 53 -1.76 1.20 -9.45
C GLY A 53 -2.54 0.22 -8.56
N ILE A 54 -1.94 -0.21 -7.44
CA ILE A 54 -2.62 -1.03 -6.41
C ILE A 54 -3.81 -0.26 -5.81
N GLY A 55 -3.64 1.04 -5.52
CA GLY A 55 -4.73 1.89 -5.04
C GLY A 55 -5.90 1.99 -6.01
N ILE A 56 -5.61 2.20 -7.30
CA ILE A 56 -6.62 2.22 -8.37
C ILE A 56 -7.30 0.85 -8.48
N PHE A 57 -6.55 -0.24 -8.41
CA PHE A 57 -7.10 -1.60 -8.42
C PHE A 57 -8.11 -1.80 -7.27
N PHE A 58 -7.76 -1.40 -6.04
CA PHE A 58 -8.70 -1.45 -4.91
C PHE A 58 -9.90 -0.53 -5.09
N LEU A 59 -9.75 0.62 -5.75
CA LEU A 59 -10.87 1.51 -6.07
C LEU A 59 -11.86 0.83 -7.03
N VAL A 60 -11.35 0.17 -8.08
CA VAL A 60 -12.18 -0.58 -9.04
C VAL A 60 -12.93 -1.71 -8.34
N LEU A 61 -12.26 -2.45 -7.45
CA LEU A 61 -12.92 -3.49 -6.62
C LEU A 61 -13.97 -2.90 -5.69
N ALA A 62 -13.75 -1.69 -5.16
CA ALA A 62 -14.68 -1.01 -4.27
C ALA A 62 -15.94 -0.50 -4.99
N ILE A 63 -15.81 -0.02 -6.24
CA ILE A 63 -16.94 0.52 -7.03
C ILE A 63 -17.91 -0.58 -7.43
N ASN A 64 -17.42 -1.76 -7.84
CA ASN A 64 -18.29 -2.87 -8.24
C ASN A 64 -17.84 -4.21 -7.64
N PRO A 65 -18.04 -4.39 -6.32
CA PRO A 65 -17.51 -5.56 -5.62
C PRO A 65 -18.18 -6.86 -6.07
N ARG A 66 -19.47 -6.82 -6.44
CA ARG A 66 -20.21 -8.01 -6.90
C ARG A 66 -19.67 -8.56 -8.20
N ARG A 67 -19.29 -7.69 -9.15
CA ARG A 67 -18.69 -8.07 -10.43
C ARG A 67 -17.33 -8.77 -10.25
N PHE A 68 -16.57 -8.38 -9.22
CA PHE A 68 -15.21 -8.88 -8.97
C PHE A 68 -15.11 -9.79 -7.74
N SER A 69 -16.22 -10.40 -7.33
CA SER A 69 -16.31 -11.24 -6.12
C SER A 69 -15.36 -12.45 -6.10
N ASN A 70 -14.82 -12.85 -7.25
CA ASN A 70 -13.79 -13.89 -7.36
C ASN A 70 -12.38 -13.39 -7.00
N VAL A 71 -12.11 -12.09 -7.16
CA VAL A 71 -10.78 -11.49 -6.97
C VAL A 71 -10.63 -10.87 -5.59
N ILE A 72 -11.72 -10.43 -4.96
CA ILE A 72 -11.72 -9.76 -3.64
C ILE A 72 -11.01 -10.60 -2.57
N GLY A 73 -11.28 -11.91 -2.52
CA GLY A 73 -10.61 -12.80 -1.57
C GLY A 73 -9.10 -12.86 -1.77
N LEU A 74 -8.65 -12.95 -3.02
CA LEU A 74 -7.22 -12.94 -3.36
C LEU A 74 -6.58 -11.57 -3.03
N ALA A 75 -7.25 -10.47 -3.35
CA ALA A 75 -6.77 -9.13 -3.03
C ALA A 75 -6.59 -8.93 -1.52
N GLY A 76 -7.51 -9.44 -0.70
CA GLY A 76 -7.37 -9.45 0.76
C GLY A 76 -6.16 -10.26 1.24
N LEU A 77 -5.96 -11.47 0.71
CA LEU A 77 -4.81 -12.31 1.06
C LEU A 77 -3.47 -11.68 0.66
N LEU A 78 -3.38 -11.11 -0.54
CA LEU A 78 -2.16 -10.42 -0.99
C LEU A 78 -1.82 -9.24 -0.08
N LEU A 79 -2.84 -8.51 0.41
CA LEU A 79 -2.64 -7.41 1.34
C LEU A 79 -2.17 -7.90 2.72
N VAL A 80 -2.69 -9.03 3.21
CA VAL A 80 -2.17 -9.68 4.43
C VAL A 80 -0.72 -10.12 4.25
N PHE A 81 -0.41 -10.75 3.11
CA PHE A 81 0.95 -11.16 2.79
C PHE A 81 1.91 -9.98 2.78
N GLU A 82 1.55 -8.87 2.13
CA GLU A 82 2.34 -7.63 2.17
C GLU A 82 2.55 -7.13 3.60
N GLY A 83 1.50 -7.13 4.43
CA GLY A 83 1.61 -6.77 5.84
C GLY A 83 2.58 -7.64 6.63
N LEU A 84 2.66 -8.94 6.32
CA LEU A 84 3.65 -9.85 6.93
C LEU A 84 5.07 -9.56 6.45
N VAL A 85 5.26 -9.26 5.17
CA VAL A 85 6.55 -8.84 4.62
C VAL A 85 7.03 -7.57 5.31
N LEU A 86 6.16 -6.55 5.41
CA LEU A 86 6.46 -5.30 6.12
C LEU A 86 6.82 -5.55 7.58
N LEU A 87 6.03 -6.36 8.29
CA LEU A 87 6.29 -6.69 9.70
C LEU A 87 7.67 -7.35 9.88
N ILE A 88 7.97 -8.38 9.09
CA ILE A 88 9.23 -9.13 9.20
C ILE A 88 10.42 -8.20 8.90
N HIS A 89 10.36 -7.42 7.82
CA HIS A 89 11.47 -6.55 7.43
C HIS A 89 11.60 -5.33 8.34
N GLY A 90 10.50 -4.71 8.76
CA GLY A 90 10.52 -3.55 9.66
C GLY A 90 11.09 -3.88 11.03
N LEU A 91 10.73 -5.05 11.59
CA LEU A 91 11.32 -5.53 12.85
C LEU A 91 12.82 -5.86 12.69
N ARG A 92 13.21 -6.54 11.60
CA ARG A 92 14.62 -6.87 11.32
C ARG A 92 15.49 -5.64 11.13
N LEU A 93 14.96 -4.59 10.51
CA LEU A 93 15.66 -3.33 10.25
C LEU A 93 15.60 -2.36 11.44
N GLY A 94 14.86 -2.70 12.51
CA GLY A 94 14.70 -1.84 13.68
C GLY A 94 14.04 -0.49 13.35
N LEU A 95 13.07 -0.49 12.43
CA LEU A 95 12.43 0.74 11.98
C LEU A 95 11.67 1.44 13.12
N PRO A 96 11.64 2.78 13.13
CA PRO A 96 10.83 3.53 14.09
C PRO A 96 9.34 3.20 13.92
N PRO A 97 8.52 3.34 14.97
CA PRO A 97 7.09 2.99 14.94
C PRO A 97 6.28 3.66 13.81
N PHE A 98 6.62 4.89 13.42
CA PHE A 98 5.94 5.61 12.35
C PHE A 98 6.90 5.85 11.18
N PRO A 99 6.50 5.59 9.92
CA PRO A 99 5.17 5.11 9.46
C PRO A 99 4.98 3.58 9.53
N PHE A 100 6.01 2.82 9.90
CA PHE A 100 6.04 1.35 9.84
C PHE A 100 4.81 0.63 10.42
N TYR A 101 4.40 0.95 11.64
CA TYR A 101 3.24 0.30 12.28
C TYR A 101 1.93 0.68 11.61
N ALA A 102 1.82 1.91 11.09
CA ALA A 102 0.63 2.34 10.37
C ALA A 102 0.47 1.54 9.06
N ASP A 103 1.55 1.41 8.29
CA ASP A 103 1.55 0.66 7.03
C ASP A 103 1.27 -0.83 7.26
N THR A 104 1.94 -1.41 8.26
CA THR A 104 1.79 -2.82 8.63
C THR A 104 0.38 -3.12 9.14
N ALA A 105 -0.14 -2.31 10.07
CA ALA A 105 -1.48 -2.50 10.62
C ALA A 105 -2.56 -2.29 9.54
N SER A 106 -2.38 -1.29 8.66
CA SER A 106 -3.29 -1.06 7.53
C SER A 106 -3.36 -2.29 6.62
N CYS A 107 -2.22 -2.87 6.25
CA CYS A 107 -2.17 -4.05 5.41
C CYS A 107 -2.81 -5.28 6.08
N LEU A 108 -2.42 -5.59 7.32
CA LEU A 108 -2.92 -6.77 8.03
C LEU A 108 -4.41 -6.67 8.36
N LEU A 109 -4.85 -5.57 8.97
CA LEU A 109 -6.22 -5.41 9.44
C LEU A 109 -7.20 -5.26 8.27
N VAL A 110 -6.87 -4.41 7.30
CA VAL A 110 -7.75 -4.20 6.14
C VAL A 110 -7.73 -5.43 5.23
N GLY A 111 -6.57 -6.07 5.04
CA GLY A 111 -6.45 -7.30 4.26
C GLY A 111 -7.26 -8.45 4.87
N ALA A 112 -7.13 -8.66 6.18
CA ALA A 112 -7.91 -9.67 6.90
C ALA A 112 -9.41 -9.36 6.86
N GLY A 113 -9.79 -8.09 7.02
CA GLY A 113 -11.19 -7.66 6.91
C GLY A 113 -11.79 -7.91 5.52
N ILE A 114 -11.05 -7.59 4.46
CA ILE A 114 -11.47 -7.87 3.06
C ILE A 114 -11.61 -9.37 2.85
N TRP A 115 -10.65 -10.17 3.32
CA TRP A 115 -10.73 -11.62 3.18
C TRP A 115 -11.89 -12.21 3.98
N TYR A 116 -12.13 -11.75 5.20
CA TYR A 116 -13.23 -12.24 6.04
C TYR A 116 -14.60 -11.93 5.41
N LEU A 117 -14.80 -10.71 4.90
CA LEU A 117 -16.04 -10.26 4.29
C LEU A 117 -16.20 -10.65 2.81
N ARG A 118 -15.27 -11.43 2.24
CA ARG A 118 -15.24 -11.77 0.80
C ARG A 118 -16.53 -12.40 0.28
N ASN A 119 -17.23 -13.16 1.13
CA ASN A 119 -18.44 -13.88 0.77
C ASN A 119 -19.66 -12.95 0.64
N GLU A 120 -19.66 -11.79 1.30
CA GLU A 120 -20.75 -10.81 1.18
C GLU A 120 -20.83 -10.23 -0.24
N ALA A 121 -19.70 -10.13 -0.94
CA ALA A 121 -19.69 -9.73 -2.34
C ALA A 121 -20.33 -10.76 -3.29
N ARG A 122 -20.52 -12.01 -2.85
CA ARG A 122 -21.12 -13.10 -3.65
C ARG A 122 -22.62 -13.29 -3.39
N ARG A 123 -23.14 -12.78 -2.27
CA ARG A 123 -24.57 -12.88 -1.95
C ARG A 123 -25.36 -12.00 -2.92
N LYS A 124 -26.17 -12.65 -3.77
CA LYS A 124 -27.31 -12.00 -4.44
C LYS A 124 -28.48 -12.12 -3.47
N GLU A 125 -29.07 -10.99 -3.11
CA GLU A 125 -30.41 -10.95 -2.50
C GLU A 125 -31.43 -11.61 -3.44
#